data_AF-A0A7K0NID2-F1
#
_entry.id   AF-A0A7K0NID2-F1
#
_cell.length_a   1.000
_cell.length_b   1.000
_cell.length_c   1.000
_cell.angle_alpha   90.00
_cell.angle_beta   90.00
_cell.angle_gamma   90.00
#
_symmetry.space_group_name_H-M   'P 1'
#
loop_
_entity.id
_entity.type
_entity.pdbx_description
1 polymer ?
#
loop_
_entity_poly.entity_id
_entity_poly.type
_entity_poly.pdbx_seq_one_letter_code
_entity_poly.pdbx_strand_id
1 'polypeptide(L)'
;MTSLLSLIFGALIAISATLIHQTLPPLGLIVSLIATFTGIWWVGRYYGKKRYKLWALLGWLIVIVRAGSFGVGQELLIQGDNAGSVLLFVGFLLGTLALIRKI
;
A
#
# COMPACT_ATOMS: atom_id res chain seq x y z
N MET A 1 -4.99 13.60 -15.75
CA MET A 1 -5.02 14.07 -14.35
C MET A 1 -5.42 12.97 -13.37
N THR A 2 -6.56 12.29 -13.53
CA THR A 2 -7.04 11.25 -12.58
C THR A 2 -6.09 10.06 -12.36
N SER A 3 -5.33 9.64 -13.37
CA SER A 3 -4.32 8.58 -13.22
C SER A 3 -3.18 9.00 -12.28
N LEU A 4 -2.68 10.23 -12.43
CA LEU A 4 -1.62 10.78 -11.56
C LEU A 4 -2.12 10.90 -10.12
N LEU A 5 -3.34 11.41 -9.92
CA LEU A 5 -3.95 11.48 -8.59
C LEU A 5 -4.13 10.09 -7.96
N SER A 6 -4.54 9.09 -8.76
CA SER A 6 -4.66 7.70 -8.29
C SER A 6 -3.31 7.15 -7.86
N LEU A 7 -2.26 7.40 -8.63
CA LEU A 7 -0.88 6.99 -8.31
C LEU A 7 -0.41 7.66 -7.00
N ILE A 8 -0.57 8.97 -6.88
CA ILE A 8 -0.21 9.71 -5.66
C ILE A 8 -0.99 9.17 -4.46
N PHE A 9 -2.29 8.92 -4.60
CA PHE A 9 -3.11 8.38 -3.52
C PHE A 9 -2.64 6.99 -3.07
N GLY A 10 -2.31 6.12 -4.01
CA GLY A 10 -1.69 4.82 -3.72
C GLY A 10 -0.36 4.94 -2.97
N ALA A 11 0.49 5.88 -3.38
CA ALA A 11 1.74 6.17 -2.69
C ALA A 11 1.51 6.67 -1.26
N LEU A 12 0.54 7.57 -1.03
CA LEU A 12 0.18 8.05 0.30
C LEU A 12 -0.34 6.94 1.21
N ILE A 13 -1.13 6.00 0.68
CA ILE A 13 -1.55 4.80 1.42
C ILE A 13 -0.32 3.98 1.85
N ALA A 14 0.61 3.72 0.94
CA ALA A 14 1.82 2.98 1.25
C ALA A 14 2.70 3.70 2.28
N ILE A 15 2.89 5.03 2.17
CA ILE A 15 3.64 5.82 3.16
C ILE A 15 3.00 5.67 4.53
N SER A 16 1.67 5.83 4.60
CA SER A 16 0.92 5.69 5.85
C SER A 16 1.05 4.27 6.43
N ALA A 17 0.94 3.25 5.57
CA ALA A 17 1.08 1.86 5.96
C ALA A 17 2.47 1.55 6.52
N THR A 18 3.53 2.04 5.87
CA THR A 18 4.93 1.93 6.32
C THR A 18 5.13 2.62 7.67
N LEU A 19 4.57 3.82 7.86
CA LEU A 19 4.76 4.54 9.13
C LEU A 19 4.00 3.90 10.29
N ILE A 20 2.84 3.27 10.04
CA ILE A 20 1.94 2.78 11.09
C ILE A 20 2.14 1.30 11.42
N HIS A 21 2.64 0.46 10.51
CA HIS A 21 2.60 -1.00 10.71
C HIS A 21 3.34 -1.49 11.97
N GLN A 22 4.40 -0.78 12.38
CA GLN A 22 5.21 -1.10 13.55
C GLN A 22 4.96 -0.18 14.76
N THR A 23 4.09 0.84 14.68
CA THR A 23 3.89 1.78 15.80
C THR A 23 3.15 1.16 16.98
N LEU A 24 2.18 0.29 16.70
CA LEU A 24 1.42 -0.43 17.72
C LEU A 24 1.07 -1.85 17.25
N PRO A 25 2.03 -2.80 17.20
CA PRO A 25 1.75 -4.17 16.78
C PRO A 25 0.79 -4.88 17.77
N PRO A 26 -0.20 -5.67 17.29
CA PRO A 26 -0.49 -5.97 15.88
C PRO A 26 -1.46 -4.97 15.22
N LEU A 27 -2.01 -4.02 15.97
CA LEU A 27 -3.06 -3.09 15.51
C LEU A 27 -2.59 -2.23 14.33
N GLY A 28 -1.37 -1.70 14.39
CA GLY A 28 -0.79 -0.89 13.31
C GLY A 28 -0.75 -1.65 11.98
N LEU A 29 -0.28 -2.90 12.00
CA LEU A 29 -0.26 -3.77 10.84
C LEU A 29 -1.67 -4.05 10.30
N ILE A 30 -2.63 -4.36 11.17
CA ILE A 30 -4.02 -4.62 10.77
C ILE A 30 -4.60 -3.39 10.07
N VAL A 31 -4.40 -2.20 10.63
CA VAL A 31 -4.84 -0.93 10.03
C VAL A 31 -4.18 -0.72 8.66
N SER A 32 -2.87 -0.96 8.53
CA SER A 32 -2.13 -0.85 7.27
C SER A 32 -2.69 -1.77 6.18
N LEU A 33 -3.04 -3.01 6.53
CA LEU A 33 -3.64 -3.98 5.61
C LEU A 33 -5.05 -3.56 5.17
N ILE A 34 -5.90 -3.15 6.12
CA ILE A 34 -7.25 -2.66 5.84
C ILE A 34 -7.20 -1.41 4.96
N ALA A 35 -6.32 -0.46 5.26
CA ALA A 35 -6.15 0.77 4.49
C ALA A 35 -5.66 0.49 3.07
N THR A 36 -4.75 -0.47 2.90
CA THR A 36 -4.27 -0.90 1.57
C THR A 36 -5.42 -1.43 0.71
N PHE A 37 -6.22 -2.36 1.24
CA PHE A 37 -7.36 -2.91 0.51
C PHE A 37 -8.43 -1.84 0.21
N THR A 38 -8.91 -1.17 1.26
CA THR A 38 -10.04 -0.24 1.16
C THR A 38 -9.67 0.99 0.33
N GLY A 39 -8.47 1.54 0.50
CA GLY A 39 -7.99 2.69 -0.25
C GLY A 39 -7.87 2.42 -1.76
N ILE A 40 -7.22 1.31 -2.15
CA ILE A 40 -7.08 0.96 -3.57
C ILE A 40 -8.45 0.63 -4.19
N TRP A 41 -9.32 -0.09 -3.46
CA TRP A 41 -10.67 -0.39 -3.92
C TRP A 41 -11.50 0.88 -4.11
N TRP A 42 -11.43 1.81 -3.15
CA TRP A 42 -12.18 3.07 -3.14
C TRP A 42 -11.80 3.97 -4.32
N VAL A 43 -10.52 4.09 -4.67
CA VAL A 43 -10.07 4.88 -5.85
C VAL A 43 -10.81 4.46 -7.12
N GLY A 44 -10.98 3.15 -7.34
CA GLY A 44 -11.69 2.65 -8.51
C GLY A 44 -13.19 2.99 -8.50
N ARG A 45 -13.82 3.02 -7.32
CA ARG A 45 -15.23 3.41 -7.16
C ARG A 45 -15.41 4.91 -7.32
N TYR A 46 -14.54 5.70 -6.72
CA TYR A 46 -14.58 7.15 -6.78
C TYR A 46 -14.45 7.67 -8.22
N TYR A 47 -13.53 7.11 -9.00
CA TYR A 47 -13.33 7.50 -10.41
C TYR A 47 -14.08 6.62 -11.43
N GLY A 48 -14.83 5.61 -10.97
CA GLY A 48 -15.68 4.75 -11.80
C GLY A 48 -14.97 3.87 -12.84
N LYS A 49 -13.65 3.64 -12.75
CA LYS A 49 -12.90 2.81 -13.73
C LYS A 49 -11.80 1.97 -13.09
N LYS A 50 -11.65 0.71 -13.55
CA LYS A 50 -10.68 -0.26 -13.01
C LYS A 50 -9.24 0.18 -13.18
N ARG A 51 -8.93 0.88 -14.28
CA ARG A 51 -7.59 1.41 -14.57
C ARG A 51 -7.03 2.31 -13.46
N TYR A 52 -7.89 2.98 -12.68
CA TYR A 52 -7.44 3.87 -11.60
C TYR A 52 -6.98 3.09 -10.37
N LYS A 53 -7.55 1.91 -10.12
CA LYS A 53 -7.04 0.98 -9.11
C LYS A 53 -5.62 0.51 -9.47
N LEU A 54 -5.35 0.28 -10.76
CA LEU A 54 -4.02 -0.12 -11.22
C LEU A 54 -2.99 0.98 -10.95
N TRP A 55 -3.33 2.24 -11.28
CA TRP A 55 -2.46 3.37 -10.99
C TRP A 55 -2.20 3.54 -9.49
N ALA A 56 -3.22 3.37 -8.64
CA ALA A 56 -3.05 3.38 -7.19
C ALA A 56 -2.16 2.23 -6.70
N LEU A 57 -2.36 1.00 -7.18
CA LEU A 57 -1.51 -0.12 -6.81
C LEU A 57 -0.05 0.09 -7.25
N LEU A 58 0.19 0.70 -8.42
CA LEU A 58 1.55 1.06 -8.85
C LEU A 58 2.18 2.10 -7.93
N GLY A 59 1.45 3.13 -7.52
CA GLY A 59 1.92 4.10 -6.53
C GLY A 59 2.27 3.46 -5.20
N TRP A 60 1.42 2.53 -4.73
CA TRP A 60 1.68 1.76 -3.53
C TRP A 60 2.96 0.91 -3.65
N LEU A 61 3.13 0.20 -4.77
CA LEU A 61 4.29 -0.64 -5.04
C LEU A 61 5.61 0.15 -5.05
N ILE A 62 5.64 1.32 -5.72
CA ILE A 62 6.84 2.17 -5.79
C ILE A 62 7.34 2.51 -4.37
N VAL A 63 6.43 2.91 -3.49
CA VAL A 63 6.76 3.28 -2.11
C VAL A 63 7.16 2.06 -1.29
N ILE A 64 6.43 0.94 -1.38
CA ILE A 64 6.71 -0.26 -0.60
C ILE A 64 8.06 -0.87 -0.99
N VAL A 65 8.37 -0.93 -2.28
CA VAL A 65 9.70 -1.38 -2.75
C VAL A 65 10.79 -0.47 -2.18
N ARG A 66 10.58 0.85 -2.19
CA ARG A 66 11.56 1.78 -1.61
C ARG A 66 11.70 1.59 -0.10
N ALA A 67 10.60 1.39 0.62
CA ALA A 67 10.58 1.24 2.07
C ALA A 67 11.17 -0.11 2.55
N GLY A 68 11.04 -1.16 1.74
CA GLY A 68 11.68 -2.47 1.97
C GLY A 68 13.09 -2.58 1.42
N SER A 69 13.67 -1.51 0.88
CA SER A 69 15.05 -1.46 0.38
C SER A 69 15.94 -0.63 1.30
N PHE A 70 17.25 -0.93 1.31
CA PHE A 70 18.20 -0.20 2.14
C PHE A 70 18.22 1.31 1.83
N GLY A 71 18.14 2.10 2.91
CA GLY A 71 18.37 3.53 2.89
C GLY A 71 19.87 3.88 2.88
N VAL A 72 20.17 5.19 2.89
CA VAL A 72 21.55 5.69 2.95
C VAL A 72 22.27 5.18 4.21
N GLY A 73 21.56 5.09 5.32
CA GLY A 73 22.07 4.57 6.59
C GLY A 73 22.07 3.04 6.71
N GLN A 74 21.83 2.28 5.64
CA GLN A 74 21.64 0.82 5.70
C GLN A 74 20.45 0.36 6.57
N GLU A 75 19.52 1.28 6.84
CA GLU A 75 18.28 0.99 7.56
C GLU A 75 17.17 0.58 6.58
N LEU A 76 16.25 -0.26 7.08
CA LEU A 76 15.01 -0.62 6.40
C LEU A 76 13.82 0.02 7.13
N LEU A 77 12.93 0.69 6.37
CA LEU A 77 11.70 1.22 6.95
C LEU A 77 10.65 0.13 7.17
N ILE A 78 10.66 -0.91 6.32
CA ILE A 78 9.92 -2.15 6.52
C ILE A 78 10.95 -3.23 6.80
N GLN A 79 11.03 -3.67 8.05
CA GLN A 79 12.01 -4.66 8.48
C GLN A 79 11.67 -6.06 7.97
N GLY A 80 12.67 -6.93 7.86
CA GLY A 80 12.51 -8.35 7.52
C GLY A 80 11.95 -9.21 8.67
N ASP A 81 11.21 -8.59 9.60
CA ASP A 81 10.56 -9.27 10.71
C ASP A 81 9.16 -9.79 10.31
N ASN A 82 8.45 -10.42 11.24
CA ASN A 82 7.13 -10.96 10.96
C ASN A 82 6.14 -9.88 10.51
N ALA A 83 6.13 -8.71 11.18
CA ALA A 83 5.18 -7.65 10.86
C ALA A 83 5.44 -7.02 9.49
N GLY A 84 6.71 -6.71 9.18
CA GLY A 84 7.11 -6.17 7.89
C GLY A 84 6.90 -7.17 6.76
N SER A 85 7.26 -8.44 6.95
CA SER A 85 7.03 -9.49 5.95
C SER A 85 5.54 -9.68 5.64
N VAL A 86 4.67 -9.62 6.65
CA VAL A 86 3.22 -9.65 6.45
C VAL A 86 2.73 -8.42 5.69
N LEU A 87 3.23 -7.23 6.01
CA LEU A 87 2.87 -6.03 5.26
C LEU A 87 3.25 -6.14 3.78
N LEU A 88 4.47 -6.60 3.48
CA LEU A 88 4.95 -6.77 2.10
C LEU A 88 4.10 -7.79 1.34
N PHE A 89 3.91 -8.99 1.90
CA PHE A 89 3.24 -10.07 1.21
C PHE A 89 1.72 -9.94 1.21
N VAL A 90 1.11 -9.84 2.39
CA VAL A 90 -0.35 -9.76 2.53
C VAL A 90 -0.87 -8.41 2.03
N GLY A 91 -0.14 -7.32 2.25
CA GLY A 91 -0.48 -6.02 1.69
C GLY A 91 -0.54 -6.05 0.15
N PHE A 92 0.42 -6.71 -0.50
CA PHE A 92 0.40 -6.89 -1.95
C PHE A 92 -0.78 -7.76 -2.42
N LEU A 93 -1.07 -8.87 -1.73
CA LEU A 93 -2.24 -9.71 -2.03
C LEU A 93 -3.55 -8.93 -1.89
N LEU A 94 -3.68 -8.09 -0.86
CA LEU A 94 -4.86 -7.25 -0.66
C LEU A 94 -4.96 -6.15 -1.71
N GLY A 95 -3.86 -5.51 -2.10
CA GLY A 95 -3.85 -4.51 -3.16
C GLY A 95 -4.22 -5.10 -4.53
N THR A 96 -3.73 -6.29 -4.86
CA THR A 96 -4.10 -7.01 -6.08
C THR A 96 -5.54 -7.49 -6.05
N LEU A 97 -6.03 -7.99 -4.90
CA LEU A 97 -7.44 -8.34 -4.71
C LEU A 97 -8.36 -7.12 -4.91
N ALA A 98 -8.00 -5.97 -4.34
CA ALA A 98 -8.73 -4.72 -4.49
C ALA A 98 -8.83 -4.28 -5.97
N LEU A 99 -7.73 -4.44 -6.73
CA LEU A 99 -7.66 -4.20 -8.17
C LEU A 99 -8.59 -5.11 -8.96
N ILE A 100 -8.62 -6.41 -8.66
CA ILE A 100 -9.43 -7.40 -9.41
C ILE A 100 -10.92 -7.28 -9.06
N ARG A 101 -11.26 -6.90 -7.83
CA ARG A 101 -12.64 -6.73 -7.37
C ARG A 101 -13.40 -5.76 -8.29
N LYS A 102 -14.63 -6.14 -8.66
CA LYS A 102 -15.53 -5.30 -9.46
C LYS A 102 -15.76 -3.94 -8.76
N ILE A 103 -16.00 -2.92 -9.58
CA ILE A 103 -16.29 -1.54 -9.15
C ILE A 103 -17.77 -1.42 -8.80
#